data_AF-A0AAV4JJX1-F1
#
_entry.id   AF-A0AAV4JJX1-F1
#
_cell.length_a   1.000
_cell.length_b   1.000
_cell.length_c   1.000
_cell.angle_alpha   90.00
_cell.angle_beta   90.00
_cell.angle_gamma   90.00
#
_symmetry.space_group_name_H-M   'P 1'
#
loop_
_entity.id
_entity.type
_entity.pdbx_description
1 polymer ?
#
loop_
_entity_poly.entity_id
_entity_poly.type
_entity_poly.pdbx_seq_one_letter_code
_entity_poly.pdbx_strand_id
1 'polypeptide(L)' 'MRELRDFLQEADLGEYHAPLGARLKVTTIEHLKYVREEDLEEIGMTRPEMRRLKKFYRKEFPSGAIGKLRK' A
#
# COMPACT_ATOMS: atom_id res chain seq x y z
N MET A 1 17.02 -2.85 -2.39
CA MET A 1 15.76 -2.23 -1.92
C MET A 1 14.72 -2.53 -2.97
N ARG A 2 13.59 -3.17 -2.62
CA ARG A 2 12.50 -3.42 -3.57
C ARG A 2 11.75 -2.12 -3.78
N GLU A 3 11.43 -1.76 -5.02
CA GLU A 3 10.72 -0.52 -5.32
C GLU A 3 9.21 -0.67 -5.09
N LEU A 4 8.52 0.45 -4.79
CA LEU A 4 7.07 0.48 -4.63
C LEU A 4 6.35 -0.04 -5.89
N ARG A 5 6.88 0.30 -7.06
CA ARG A 5 6.34 -0.13 -8.35
C ARG A 5 6.35 -1.65 -8.48
N ASP A 6 7.47 -2.30 -8.21
CA ASP A 6 7.60 -3.76 -8.30
C ASP A 6 6.67 -4.47 -7.31
N PHE A 7 6.60 -3.94 -6.08
CA PHE A 7 5.69 -4.43 -5.05
C PHE A 7 4.21 -4.38 -5.48
N LEU A 8 3.80 -3.25 -6.06
CA LEU A 8 2.43 -3.08 -6.56
C LEU A 8 2.18 -3.96 -7.79
N GLN A 9 3.16 -4.11 -8.70
CA GLN A 9 3.04 -4.96 -9.87
C GLN A 9 2.81 -6.43 -9.49
N GLU A 10 3.52 -6.94 -8.48
CA GLU A 10 3.34 -8.31 -7.99
C GLU A 10 2.01 -8.53 -7.28
N ALA A 11 1.47 -7.48 -6.65
CA ALA A 11 0.16 -7.51 -6.01
C ALA A 11 -1.00 -7.33 -7.02
N ASP A 12 -0.71 -7.16 -8.31
CA ASP A 12 -1.67 -6.81 -9.36
C ASP A 12 -2.35 -5.44 -9.08
N LEU A 13 -1.58 -4.50 -8.56
CA LEU A 13 -1.98 -3.15 -8.17
C LEU A 13 -1.08 -2.07 -8.81
N GLY A 14 -0.36 -2.42 -9.87
CA GLY A 14 0.60 -1.52 -10.54
C GLY A 14 -0.03 -0.21 -11.02
N GLU A 15 -1.30 -0.23 -11.39
CA GLU A 15 -2.07 0.94 -11.83
C GLU A 15 -2.22 1.99 -10.73
N TYR A 16 -2.17 1.57 -9.46
CA TYR A 16 -2.28 2.47 -8.31
C TYR A 16 -0.97 3.18 -7.97
N HIS A 17 0.15 2.83 -8.62
CA HIS A 17 1.44 3.49 -8.37
C HIS A 17 1.38 5.01 -8.64
N ALA A 18 0.76 5.39 -9.76
CA ALA A 18 0.61 6.79 -10.13
C ALA A 18 -0.26 7.59 -9.12
N PRO A 19 -1.49 7.16 -8.76
CA PRO A 19 -2.29 7.87 -7.78
C PRO A 19 -1.71 7.82 -6.37
N LEU A 20 -1.01 6.74 -5.97
CA LEU A 20 -0.29 6.67 -4.70
C LEU A 20 0.81 7.75 -4.60
N GLY A 21 1.56 7.97 -5.67
CA GLY A 21 2.56 9.03 -5.73
C GLY A 21 1.95 10.43 -5.84
N ALA A 22 0.93 10.59 -6.69
CA ALA A 22 0.35 11.89 -7.01
C ALA A 22 -0.54 12.44 -5.89
N ARG A 23 -1.39 11.61 -5.28
CA ARG A 23 -2.33 12.02 -4.22
C ARG A 23 -1.74 11.79 -2.84
N LEU A 24 -1.19 10.60 -2.59
CA LEU A 24 -0.78 10.18 -1.25
C LEU A 24 0.71 10.42 -0.97
N LYS A 25 1.47 10.91 -1.96
CA LYS A 25 2.93 11.16 -1.87
C LYS A 25 3.70 9.94 -1.37
N VAL A 26 3.20 8.75 -1.68
CA VAL A 26 3.83 7.47 -1.36
C VAL A 26 4.89 7.22 -2.41
N THR A 27 6.16 7.39 -2.03
CA THR A 27 7.32 7.18 -2.91
C THR A 27 8.06 5.87 -2.59
N THR A 28 7.86 5.33 -1.40
CA THR A 28 8.52 4.09 -0.94
C THR A 28 7.49 3.14 -0.33
N ILE A 29 7.82 1.84 -0.28
CA ILE A 29 6.94 0.84 0.33
C ILE A 29 6.70 1.14 1.81
N GLU A 30 7.69 1.69 2.53
CA GLU A 30 7.52 2.08 3.92
C GLU A 30 6.46 3.17 4.14
N HIS A 31 6.23 4.05 3.16
CA HIS A 31 5.19 5.07 3.29
C HIS A 31 3.78 4.46 3.32
N LEU A 32 3.59 3.25 2.76
CA LEU A 32 2.32 2.52 2.85
C LEU A 32 1.88 2.25 4.28
N LYS A 33 2.80 2.22 5.26
CA LYS A 33 2.46 2.06 6.68
C LYS A 33 1.62 3.21 7.25
N TYR A 34 1.66 4.37 6.60
CA TYR A 34 0.92 5.57 7.00
C TYR A 34 -0.37 5.78 6.20
N VAL A 35 -0.55 5.02 5.12
CA VAL A 35 -1.73 5.12 4.26
C VAL A 35 -2.93 4.45 4.94
N ARG A 36 -4.05 5.15 5.00
CA ARG A 36 -5.30 4.65 5.59
C ARG A 36 -6.17 3.99 4.53
N GLU A 37 -7.18 3.23 4.96
CA GLU A 37 -8.17 2.68 4.02
C GLU A 37 -8.95 3.80 3.31
N GLU A 38 -9.27 4.88 4.00
CA GLU A 38 -9.93 6.07 3.43
C GLU A 38 -9.15 6.66 2.25
N ASP A 39 -7.83 6.78 2.41
CA ASP A 39 -6.92 7.25 1.35
C ASP A 39 -6.92 6.32 0.13
N LEU A 40 -6.96 5.00 0.38
CA LEU A 40 -7.03 3.97 -0.67
C LEU A 40 -8.40 4.00 -1.38
N GLU A 41 -9.48 4.20 -0.64
CA GLU A 41 -10.81 4.39 -1.21
C GLU A 41 -10.88 5.67 -2.05
N GLU A 42 -10.24 6.76 -1.61
CA GLU A 42 -10.21 8.03 -2.34
C GLU A 42 -9.54 7.87 -3.72
N ILE A 43 -8.44 7.13 -3.80
CA ILE A 43 -7.77 6.81 -5.08
C ILE A 43 -8.52 5.76 -5.93
N GLY A 44 -9.65 5.25 -5.45
CA GLY A 44 -10.50 4.31 -6.18
C GLY A 44 -10.07 2.84 -6.03
N MET A 45 -9.36 2.47 -4.96
CA MET A 45 -9.19 1.04 -4.65
C MET A 45 -10.49 0.44 -4.13
N THR A 46 -10.79 -0.75 -4.62
CA THR A 46 -11.88 -1.57 -4.13
C THR A 46 -11.47 -2.32 -2.85
N ARG A 47 -12.46 -2.77 -2.07
CA ARG A 47 -12.21 -3.59 -0.86
C ARG A 47 -11.36 -4.84 -1.11
N PRO A 48 -11.55 -5.61 -2.22
CA PRO A 48 -10.66 -6.71 -2.57
C PRO A 48 -9.19 -6.30 -2.80
N GLU A 49 -8.95 -5.16 -3.44
CA GLU A 49 -7.62 -4.64 -3.75
C GLU A 49 -6.90 -4.17 -2.49
N MET A 50 -7.59 -3.42 -1.63
CA MET A 50 -7.07 -3.03 -0.32
C MET A 50 -6.66 -4.25 0.52
N ARG A 51 -7.46 -5.32 0.50
CA ARG A 51 -7.12 -6.58 1.18
C ARG A 51 -5.88 -7.25 0.56
N ARG A 52 -5.76 -7.26 -0.76
CA ARG A 52 -4.56 -7.77 -1.45
C ARG A 52 -3.31 -6.99 -1.05
N LEU A 53 -3.37 -5.66 -1.09
CA LEU A 53 -2.28 -4.77 -0.69
C LEU A 53 -1.82 -5.08 0.73
N LYS A 54 -2.74 -5.13 1.70
CA LYS A 54 -2.43 -5.44 3.11
C LYS A 54 -1.80 -6.81 3.29
N LYS A 55 -2.30 -7.83 2.57
CA LYS A 55 -1.76 -9.20 2.63
C LYS A 55 -0.34 -9.26 2.08
N PHE A 56 -0.09 -8.60 0.94
CA PHE A 56 1.25 -8.53 0.34
C PHE A 56 2.22 -7.74 1.22
N TYR A 57 1.77 -6.60 1.76
CA TYR A 57 2.59 -5.78 2.64
C TYR A 57 3.03 -6.54 3.89
N ARG A 58 2.11 -7.29 4.52
CA ARG A 58 2.43 -8.13 5.69
C ARG A 58 3.40 -9.28 5.36
N LYS A 59 3.37 -9.80 4.13
CA LYS A 59 4.29 -10.85 3.67
C LYS A 59 5.71 -10.32 3.47
N GLU A 60 5.82 -9.13 2.87
CA GLU A 60 7.09 -8.46 2.58
C GLU A 60 7.72 -7.82 3.83
N PHE A 61 6.88 -7.36 4.75
CA PHE A 61 7.28 -6.76 6.03
C PHE A 61 6.76 -7.58 7.21
N PRO A 62 7.28 -8.80 7.44
CA PRO A 62 6.85 -9.65 8.54
C PRO A 62 7.18 -9.06 9.92
N SER A 63 8.21 -8.21 10.01
CA SER A 63 8.61 -7.42 11.19
C SER A 63 8.05 -5.99 11.19
N GLY A 64 7.58 -5.49 10.04
CA GLY A 64 6.92 -4.19 9.90
C GLY A 64 5.47 -4.30 10.30
N ALA A 65 5.25 -4.44 11.60
CA ALA A 65 3.91 -4.51 12.16
C ALA A 65 3.05 -3.36 11.62
N ILE A 66 1.98 -3.69 10.87
CA ILE A 66 0.72 -2.94 10.91
C ILE A 66 0.12 -3.14 12.32
N GLY A 67 0.91 -2.91 13.37
CA GLY A 67 0.63 -3.25 14.76
C GLY A 67 0.38 -2.02 15.62
N LYS A 68 0.40 -0.82 15.03
CA LYS A 68 0.03 0.41 15.72
C LYS A 68 -0.91 1.25 14.85
N LEU A 69 -2.06 0.68 14.50
CA LEU A 69 -3.31 1.43 14.66
C LEU A 69 -3.39 1.79 16.14
N ARG A 70 -2.68 2.85 16.54
CA ARG A 70 -2.66 3.32 17.92
C ARG A 70 -3.95 4.10 18.11
N LYS A 71 -4.78 3.59 19.02
CA LYS A 71 -5.97 4.24 19.58
C LYS A 71 -5.64 5.61 20.17
#